data_AF-A0A6G5A6V7-F1
#
_entry.id   AF-A0A6G5A6V7-F1
#
_cell.length_a   1.000
_cell.length_b   1.000
_cell.length_c   1.000
_cell.angle_alpha   90.00
_cell.angle_beta   90.00
_cell.angle_gamma   90.00
#
_symmetry.space_group_name_H-M   'P 1'
#
loop_
_entity.id
_entity.type
_entity.pdbx_description
1 polymer ?
#
loop_
_entity_poly.entity_id
_entity_poly.type
_entity_poly.pdbx_seq_one_letter_code
_entity_poly.pdbx_strand_id
1 'polypeptide(L)'
;ANFTAEQRGRVKCSKSEENEAKEQVDITRFYTENSWIWILGIGTTSYPCMLDFVQSATKTSALFDRYYQEQQRLQKKWLVGEFTNKDSQDSTYNAMEVSAKQPNERPSSGSWNSTEVMVLESGDENCALFYVTYYERPSSVPKKQMKKNTGLMRQGPVREINFRVKNGINEAEVETCVQELEAQRKLGGVAEIPKLLDNCKKTCQEDRLCSPALKNADDSASSK
;
A
#
# COMPACT_ATOMS: atom_id res chain seq x y z
N ALA A 1 13.88 19.02 71.57
CA ALA A 1 13.10 18.65 70.37
C ALA A 1 13.93 19.05 69.15
N ASN A 2 14.53 18.07 68.46
CA ASN A 2 15.40 18.30 67.32
C ASN A 2 14.69 17.84 66.05
N PHE A 3 14.46 18.76 65.11
CA PHE A 3 13.96 18.46 63.78
C PHE A 3 15.13 18.22 62.83
N THR A 4 15.20 17.03 62.26
CA THR A 4 16.13 16.64 61.19
C THR A 4 15.60 17.07 59.83
N ALA A 5 16.46 17.67 59.02
CA ALA A 5 16.16 18.16 57.68
C ALA A 5 16.18 17.02 56.65
N GLU A 6 15.09 16.92 55.88
CA GLU A 6 14.86 15.93 54.83
C GLU A 6 15.44 16.43 53.50
N GLN A 7 16.53 15.79 53.02
CA GLN A 7 17.12 16.08 51.71
C GLN A 7 16.28 15.45 50.60
N ARG A 8 15.54 16.28 49.85
CA ARG A 8 14.86 15.88 48.60
C ARG A 8 15.86 15.77 47.46
N GLY A 9 16.31 14.55 47.16
CA GLY A 9 17.07 14.23 45.95
C GLY A 9 16.19 14.37 44.70
N ARG A 10 16.59 15.25 43.78
CA ARG A 10 16.04 15.32 42.41
C ARG A 10 16.51 14.09 41.63
N VAL A 11 15.60 13.14 41.40
CA VAL A 11 15.80 12.07 40.42
C VAL A 11 15.80 12.71 39.03
N LYS A 12 16.97 12.72 38.39
CA LYS A 12 17.15 13.21 37.02
C LYS A 12 16.83 12.04 36.09
N CYS A 13 15.61 11.99 35.55
CA CYS A 13 15.24 11.02 34.52
C CYS A 13 16.11 11.28 33.29
N SER A 14 17.10 10.41 33.05
CA SER A 14 17.83 10.37 31.79
C SER A 14 16.88 9.86 30.72
N LYS A 15 16.55 10.70 29.74
CA LYS A 15 15.97 10.23 28.49
C LYS A 15 17.02 9.36 27.80
N SER A 16 16.79 8.05 27.73
CA SER A 16 17.53 7.20 26.80
C SER A 16 17.18 7.67 25.40
N GLU A 17 18.17 8.20 24.70
CA GLU A 17 18.13 8.36 23.24
C GLU A 17 18.26 6.96 22.63
N GLU A 18 17.18 6.18 22.67
CA GLU A 18 17.00 5.07 21.76
C GLU A 18 16.81 5.68 20.36
N ASN A 19 17.93 5.86 19.65
CA ASN A 19 17.92 5.83 18.20
C ASN A 19 17.49 4.42 17.81
N GLU A 20 16.19 4.15 17.82
CA GLU A 20 15.62 3.05 17.06
C GLU A 20 16.12 3.24 15.62
N ALA A 21 17.05 2.39 15.21
CA ALA A 21 17.48 2.31 13.83
C ALA A 21 16.20 2.06 13.02
N LYS A 22 15.73 3.09 12.30
CA LYS A 22 14.57 2.96 11.43
C LYS A 22 14.87 1.80 10.49
N GLU A 23 14.10 0.73 10.66
CA GLU A 23 14.26 -0.46 9.85
C GLU A 23 14.14 -0.06 8.38
N GLN A 24 15.15 -0.45 7.61
CA GLN A 24 15.26 -0.04 6.23
C GLN A 24 14.34 -0.91 5.38
N VAL A 25 13.33 -0.29 4.77
CA VAL A 25 12.38 -0.99 3.89
C VAL A 25 13.02 -1.36 2.55
N ASP A 26 12.65 -2.51 1.98
CA ASP A 26 13.08 -2.96 0.66
C ASP A 26 11.89 -3.41 -0.19
N ILE A 27 11.42 -2.52 -1.08
CA ILE A 27 10.26 -2.80 -1.93
C ILE A 27 10.48 -4.00 -2.86
N THR A 28 11.73 -4.32 -3.20
CA THR A 28 12.04 -5.44 -4.10
C THR A 28 11.78 -6.80 -3.46
N ARG A 29 11.93 -6.89 -2.13
CA ARG A 29 11.68 -8.11 -1.35
C ARG A 29 10.18 -8.31 -1.09
N PHE A 30 9.42 -7.23 -1.04
CA PHE A 30 7.97 -7.30 -0.91
C PHE A 30 7.30 -7.77 -2.22
N TYR A 31 7.77 -7.27 -3.37
CA TYR A 31 7.24 -7.62 -4.69
C TYR A 31 7.92 -8.86 -5.29
N THR A 32 7.60 -10.04 -4.75
CA THR A 32 8.13 -11.32 -5.25
C THR A 32 7.32 -11.88 -6.41
N GLU A 33 7.97 -12.61 -7.32
CA GLU A 33 7.30 -13.33 -8.40
C GLU A 33 6.24 -14.31 -7.89
N ASN A 34 5.15 -14.45 -8.65
CA ASN A 34 3.96 -15.26 -8.36
C ASN A 34 3.27 -14.92 -7.02
N SER A 35 3.41 -13.68 -6.53
CA SER A 35 2.73 -13.22 -5.31
C SER A 35 1.44 -12.49 -5.63
N TRP A 36 0.50 -12.60 -4.69
CA TRP A 36 -0.75 -11.86 -4.68
C TRP A 36 -0.70 -10.86 -3.54
N ILE A 37 -1.04 -9.60 -3.81
CA ILE A 37 -0.94 -8.52 -2.83
C ILE A 37 -2.25 -7.74 -2.85
N TRP A 38 -2.99 -7.80 -1.75
CA TRP A 38 -4.16 -6.95 -1.54
C TRP A 38 -3.70 -5.53 -1.23
N ILE A 39 -4.38 -4.54 -1.81
CA ILE A 39 -4.12 -3.13 -1.60
C ILE A 39 -5.40 -2.47 -1.13
N LEU A 40 -5.33 -1.89 0.06
CA LEU A 40 -6.44 -1.29 0.78
C LEU A 40 -6.14 0.19 0.96
N GLY A 41 -6.91 1.05 0.30
CA GLY A 41 -6.73 2.49 0.46
C GLY A 41 -7.30 2.96 1.80
N ILE A 42 -6.49 3.70 2.56
CA ILE A 42 -6.87 4.22 3.88
C ILE A 42 -7.48 5.62 3.74
N GLY A 43 -8.63 5.84 4.37
CA GLY A 43 -9.32 7.12 4.39
C GLY A 43 -10.02 7.45 3.08
N THR A 44 -9.82 8.66 2.55
CA THR A 44 -10.41 9.06 1.25
C THR A 44 -9.48 8.63 0.13
N THR A 45 -9.85 7.53 -0.54
CA THR A 45 -9.09 6.93 -1.63
C THR A 45 -9.96 6.81 -2.88
N SER A 46 -9.34 6.95 -4.05
CA SER A 46 -9.97 6.72 -5.34
C SER A 46 -10.19 5.23 -5.62
N TYR A 47 -9.41 4.37 -4.97
CA TYR A 47 -9.40 2.92 -5.15
C TYR A 47 -9.34 2.22 -3.79
N PRO A 48 -10.48 2.07 -3.09
CA PRO A 48 -10.50 1.46 -1.75
C PRO A 48 -10.06 0.00 -1.76
N CYS A 49 -10.19 -0.67 -2.90
CA CYS A 49 -9.91 -2.08 -3.05
C CYS A 49 -9.18 -2.35 -4.36
N MET A 50 -7.96 -2.88 -4.27
CA MET A 50 -7.23 -3.42 -5.41
C MET A 50 -6.51 -4.72 -5.05
N LEU A 51 -6.14 -5.47 -6.07
CA LEU A 51 -5.36 -6.71 -5.96
C LEU A 51 -4.27 -6.68 -7.03
N ASP A 52 -3.02 -6.85 -6.62
CA ASP A 52 -1.90 -7.08 -7.53
C ASP A 52 -1.62 -8.58 -7.62
N PHE A 53 -1.38 -9.05 -8.85
CA PHE A 53 -0.72 -10.32 -9.11
C PHE A 53 0.63 -10.06 -9.76
N VAL A 54 1.70 -10.33 -9.04
CA VAL A 54 3.07 -10.14 -9.51
C VAL A 54 3.45 -11.31 -10.39
N GLN A 55 3.40 -11.09 -11.71
CA GLN A 55 3.73 -12.11 -12.70
C GLN A 55 5.22 -12.43 -12.72
N SER A 56 6.05 -11.40 -12.62
CA SER A 56 7.50 -11.55 -12.54
C SER A 56 8.14 -10.35 -11.85
N ALA A 57 9.27 -10.59 -11.20
CA ALA A 57 10.04 -9.57 -10.52
C ALA A 57 11.53 -9.75 -10.81
N THR A 58 12.23 -8.64 -11.01
CA THR A 58 13.67 -8.56 -11.16
C THR A 58 14.24 -7.63 -10.10
N LYS A 59 15.56 -7.44 -10.06
CA LYS A 59 16.19 -6.49 -9.13
C LYS A 59 15.79 -5.04 -9.36
N THR A 60 15.28 -4.69 -10.55
CA THR A 60 15.01 -3.29 -10.94
C THR A 60 13.57 -3.05 -11.33
N SER A 61 12.73 -4.08 -11.44
CA SER A 61 11.34 -3.90 -11.84
C SER A 61 10.45 -5.08 -11.47
N ALA A 62 9.15 -4.85 -11.38
CA ALA A 62 8.12 -5.88 -11.32
C ALA A 62 7.10 -5.71 -12.45
N LEU A 63 6.62 -6.83 -12.99
CA LEU A 63 5.49 -6.89 -13.91
C LEU A 63 4.30 -7.50 -13.17
N PHE A 64 3.16 -6.82 -13.20
CA PHE A 64 2.00 -7.26 -12.45
C PHE A 64 0.68 -6.90 -13.12
N ASP A 65 -0.34 -7.70 -12.85
CA ASP A 65 -1.72 -7.36 -13.14
C ASP A 65 -2.34 -6.70 -11.92
N ARG A 66 -2.93 -5.53 -12.10
CA ARG A 66 -3.71 -4.85 -11.06
C ARG A 66 -5.20 -4.94 -11.37
N TYR A 67 -5.93 -5.56 -10.46
CA TYR A 67 -7.39 -5.58 -10.44
C TYR A 67 -7.90 -4.47 -9.53
N TYR A 68 -8.85 -3.68 -10.00
CA TYR A 68 -9.39 -2.55 -9.23
C TYR A 68 -10.83 -2.26 -9.63
N GLN A 69 -11.60 -1.65 -8.73
CA GLN A 69 -12.98 -1.29 -9.02
C GLN A 69 -13.07 0.10 -9.64
N GLU A 70 -13.73 0.22 -10.79
CA GLU A 70 -14.05 1.48 -11.45
C GLU A 70 -15.52 1.49 -11.90
N GLN A 71 -16.29 2.50 -11.49
CA GLN A 71 -17.72 2.63 -11.85
C GLN A 71 -18.54 1.35 -11.58
N GLN A 72 -18.34 0.73 -10.41
CA GLN A 72 -18.95 -0.53 -9.99
C GLN A 72 -18.56 -1.79 -10.80
N ARG A 73 -17.61 -1.67 -11.73
CA ARG A 73 -17.07 -2.82 -12.46
C ARG A 73 -15.63 -3.06 -12.05
N LEU A 74 -15.25 -4.30 -11.88
CA LEU A 74 -13.85 -4.62 -11.76
C LEU A 74 -13.17 -4.44 -13.12
N GLN A 75 -12.00 -3.83 -13.11
CA GLN A 75 -11.12 -3.67 -14.25
C GLN A 75 -9.81 -4.39 -13.95
N LYS A 76 -9.13 -4.83 -15.02
CA LYS A 76 -7.80 -5.41 -14.95
C LYS A 76 -6.85 -4.53 -15.77
N LYS A 77 -5.64 -4.30 -15.27
CA LYS A 77 -4.61 -3.58 -16.00
C LYS A 77 -3.26 -4.23 -15.86
N TRP A 78 -2.53 -4.32 -16.98
CA TRP A 78 -1.16 -4.79 -16.99
C TRP A 78 -0.21 -3.62 -16.73
N LEU A 79 0.58 -3.73 -15.67
CA LEU A 79 1.45 -2.68 -15.19
C LEU A 79 2.90 -3.15 -15.12
N VAL A 80 3.80 -2.17 -15.23
CA VAL A 80 5.22 -2.29 -14.89
C VAL A 80 5.52 -1.31 -13.77
N GLY A 81 6.19 -1.79 -12.72
CA GLY A 81 6.75 -0.96 -11.66
C GLY A 81 8.27 -0.97 -11.77
N GLU A 82 8.88 0.19 -12.03
CA GLU A 82 10.34 0.34 -12.03
C GLU A 82 10.81 0.77 -10.64
N PHE A 83 11.69 -0.01 -10.03
CA PHE A 83 12.17 0.25 -8.67
C PHE A 83 13.14 1.43 -8.66
N THR A 84 12.92 2.34 -7.71
CA THR A 84 13.70 3.57 -7.54
C THR A 84 13.96 3.80 -6.04
N ASN A 85 14.98 4.61 -5.74
CA ASN A 85 15.18 5.10 -4.39
C ASN A 85 14.65 6.54 -4.30
N LYS A 86 13.72 6.74 -3.36
CA LYS A 86 13.16 8.05 -2.99
C LYS A 86 13.67 8.42 -1.61
N ASP A 87 14.25 9.61 -1.52
CA ASP A 87 14.57 10.28 -0.24
C ASP A 87 15.60 9.54 0.64
N SER A 88 16.29 8.52 0.12
CA SER A 88 17.42 7.85 0.77
C SER A 88 18.66 7.84 -0.14
N GLN A 89 19.86 7.92 0.46
CA GLN A 89 21.14 7.73 -0.24
C GLN A 89 21.55 6.25 -0.29
N ASP A 90 20.74 5.35 0.24
CA ASP A 90 21.07 3.95 0.37
C ASP A 90 20.94 3.21 -0.97
N SER A 91 21.54 2.02 -1.03
CA SER A 91 21.45 1.15 -2.21
C SER A 91 20.11 0.43 -2.35
N THR A 92 19.26 0.48 -1.31
CA THR A 92 18.01 -0.30 -1.23
C THR A 92 16.86 0.51 -1.82
N TYR A 93 16.10 -0.10 -2.74
CA TYR A 93 14.95 0.55 -3.33
C TYR A 93 13.78 0.57 -2.34
N ASN A 94 13.14 1.72 -2.17
CA ASN A 94 11.96 1.90 -1.33
C ASN A 94 10.73 2.38 -2.12
N ALA A 95 10.89 2.65 -3.41
CA ALA A 95 9.82 3.19 -4.24
C ALA A 95 9.74 2.47 -5.59
N MET A 96 8.61 2.63 -6.27
CA MET A 96 8.47 2.27 -7.66
C MET A 96 7.68 3.30 -8.45
N GLU A 97 8.07 3.49 -9.71
CA GLU A 97 7.30 4.22 -10.70
C GLU A 97 6.45 3.22 -11.50
N VAL A 98 5.14 3.35 -11.40
CA VAL A 98 4.18 2.42 -11.98
C VAL A 98 3.57 3.02 -13.22
N SER A 99 3.65 2.31 -14.33
CA SER A 99 3.05 2.69 -15.59
C SER A 99 2.31 1.53 -16.26
N ALA A 100 1.37 1.86 -17.14
CA ALA A 100 0.73 0.85 -17.97
C ALA A 100 1.74 0.21 -18.92
N LYS A 101 1.84 -1.12 -18.89
CA LYS A 101 2.65 -1.86 -19.87
C LYS A 101 1.91 -1.80 -21.20
N GLN A 102 2.34 -0.94 -22.13
CA GLN A 102 1.69 -0.81 -23.44
C GLN A 102 1.76 -2.13 -24.21
N PRO A 103 0.63 -2.73 -24.65
CA PRO A 103 0.66 -3.86 -25.55
C PRO A 103 0.00 -3.48 -26.87
N ASN A 104 0.42 -2.42 -27.57
CA ASN A 104 -0.20 -2.01 -28.85
C ASN A 104 -1.74 -1.85 -28.84
N GLU A 105 -2.36 -1.81 -27.66
CA GLU A 105 -3.81 -1.69 -27.52
C GLU A 105 -4.21 -0.23 -27.69
N ARG A 106 -5.32 -0.01 -28.41
CA ARG A 106 -5.86 1.32 -28.68
C ARG A 106 -5.93 2.11 -27.36
N PRO A 107 -5.66 3.42 -27.37
CA PRO A 107 -5.53 4.28 -26.19
C PRO A 107 -6.85 4.52 -25.41
N SER A 108 -7.82 3.60 -25.48
CA SER A 108 -9.15 3.77 -24.88
C SER A 108 -9.28 3.30 -23.43
N SER A 109 -8.33 2.54 -22.89
CA SER A 109 -8.26 2.28 -21.45
C SER A 109 -7.29 3.29 -20.83
N GLY A 110 -7.79 4.13 -19.92
CA GLY A 110 -7.07 5.30 -19.40
C GLY A 110 -5.64 4.97 -18.96
N SER A 111 -4.72 5.91 -19.09
CA SER A 111 -3.34 5.73 -18.64
C SER A 111 -3.28 5.55 -17.11
N TRP A 112 -2.28 4.81 -16.62
CA TRP A 112 -2.01 4.65 -15.19
C TRP A 112 -0.58 5.09 -15.03
N ASN A 113 -0.36 6.11 -14.22
CA ASN A 113 0.95 6.63 -13.90
C ASN A 113 0.94 7.03 -12.43
N SER A 114 1.75 6.35 -11.63
CA SER A 114 1.88 6.63 -10.20
C SER A 114 3.30 6.43 -9.69
N THR A 115 3.65 7.17 -8.63
CA THR A 115 4.81 6.85 -7.79
C THR A 115 4.30 6.21 -6.50
N GLU A 116 4.83 5.06 -6.14
CA GLU A 116 4.44 4.28 -4.97
C GLU A 116 5.65 4.08 -4.07
N VAL A 117 5.66 4.73 -2.90
CA VAL A 117 6.78 4.70 -1.94
C VAL A 117 6.38 3.88 -0.74
N MET A 118 7.08 2.77 -0.50
CA MET A 118 6.95 2.01 0.73
C MET A 118 7.59 2.81 1.87
N VAL A 119 6.85 2.98 2.96
CA VAL A 119 7.30 3.78 4.10
C VAL A 119 7.47 3.00 5.38
N LEU A 120 6.77 1.87 5.50
CA LEU A 120 6.89 0.93 6.61
C LEU A 120 6.57 -0.47 6.09
N GLU A 121 7.18 -1.47 6.71
CA GLU A 121 6.98 -2.90 6.47
C GLU A 121 6.88 -3.58 7.85
N SER A 122 6.05 -4.61 7.96
CA SER A 122 5.99 -5.45 9.17
C SER A 122 7.24 -6.31 9.25
N GLY A 123 7.60 -6.75 10.48
CA GLY A 123 8.82 -7.55 10.67
C GLY A 123 8.82 -8.91 9.95
N ASP A 124 7.65 -9.40 9.54
CA ASP A 124 7.44 -10.63 8.77
C ASP A 124 7.36 -10.40 7.24
N GLU A 125 7.52 -9.16 6.77
CA GLU A 125 7.47 -8.77 5.35
C GLU A 125 6.13 -9.09 4.67
N ASN A 126 5.06 -9.35 5.43
CA ASN A 126 3.74 -9.69 4.88
C ASN A 126 2.85 -8.48 4.66
N CYS A 127 3.11 -7.39 5.38
CA CYS A 127 2.31 -6.18 5.33
C CYS A 127 3.19 -4.94 5.19
N ALA A 128 2.68 -3.92 4.50
CA ALA A 128 3.42 -2.70 4.30
C ALA A 128 2.51 -1.50 4.08
N LEU A 129 3.01 -0.31 4.39
CA LEU A 129 2.35 0.96 4.12
C LEU A 129 3.03 1.70 2.99
N PHE A 130 2.22 2.28 2.12
CA PHE A 130 2.67 3.01 0.94
C PHE A 130 2.08 4.41 0.88
N TYR A 131 2.91 5.39 0.50
CA TYR A 131 2.43 6.61 -0.12
C TYR A 131 2.32 6.44 -1.62
N VAL A 132 1.12 6.68 -2.13
CA VAL A 132 0.88 6.61 -3.57
C VAL A 132 0.54 7.99 -4.09
N THR A 133 1.24 8.41 -5.13
CA THR A 133 0.96 9.64 -5.87
C THR A 133 0.49 9.26 -7.27
N TYR A 134 -0.78 9.49 -7.57
CA TYR A 134 -1.36 9.31 -8.89
C TYR A 134 -1.22 10.60 -9.70
N TYR A 135 -0.58 10.52 -10.87
CA TYR A 135 -0.42 11.66 -11.78
C TYR A 135 -1.59 11.77 -12.77
N GLU A 136 -2.37 10.71 -12.89
CA GLU A 136 -3.55 10.64 -13.75
C GLU A 136 -4.75 10.29 -12.90
N ARG A 137 -5.85 11.02 -13.12
CA ARG A 137 -7.04 10.86 -12.29
C ARG A 137 -7.82 9.62 -12.73
N PRO A 138 -8.23 8.76 -11.78
CA PRO A 138 -9.18 7.68 -12.04
C PRO A 138 -10.46 8.25 -12.64
N SER A 139 -11.00 7.62 -13.69
CA SER A 139 -12.19 8.14 -14.38
C SER A 139 -13.45 8.05 -13.50
N SER A 140 -13.40 7.24 -12.43
CA SER A 140 -14.44 7.02 -11.42
C SER A 140 -14.73 8.21 -10.51
N VAL A 141 -13.81 9.17 -10.33
CA VAL A 141 -14.05 10.24 -9.35
C VAL A 141 -15.02 11.28 -9.96
N PRO A 142 -16.19 11.56 -9.34
CA PRO A 142 -17.22 12.38 -9.96
C PRO A 142 -16.73 13.79 -10.32
N LYS A 143 -16.78 14.14 -11.62
CA LYS A 143 -16.50 15.51 -12.14
C LYS A 143 -17.33 16.60 -11.45
N LYS A 144 -18.45 16.23 -10.82
CA LYS A 144 -19.43 17.17 -10.22
C LYS A 144 -18.95 17.84 -8.93
N GLN A 145 -17.88 17.39 -8.28
CA GLN A 145 -17.26 18.16 -7.19
C GLN A 145 -16.40 19.34 -7.68
N MET A 146 -16.26 19.55 -9.00
CA MET A 146 -15.26 20.47 -9.57
C MET A 146 -15.84 21.69 -10.30
N LYS A 147 -17.15 21.94 -10.21
CA LYS A 147 -17.80 23.03 -10.97
C LYS A 147 -17.91 24.38 -10.24
N LYS A 148 -17.28 24.56 -9.09
CA LYS A 148 -17.32 25.86 -8.39
C LYS A 148 -15.91 26.41 -8.21
N ASN A 149 -15.58 27.32 -9.13
CA ASN A 149 -14.53 28.34 -9.06
C ASN A 149 -13.24 28.02 -9.84
N THR A 150 -13.03 28.86 -10.87
CA THR A 150 -11.79 29.17 -11.61
C THR A 150 -11.48 28.32 -12.85
N GLY A 151 -11.30 29.04 -13.98
CA GLY A 151 -10.88 28.47 -15.25
C GLY A 151 -9.48 27.85 -15.16
N LEU A 152 -9.27 26.81 -15.96
CA LEU A 152 -7.96 26.19 -16.20
C LEU A 152 -7.16 25.79 -14.95
N MET A 153 -7.80 25.20 -13.94
CA MET A 153 -7.03 24.46 -12.93
C MET A 153 -6.51 23.14 -13.53
N ARG A 154 -5.22 23.13 -13.87
CA ARG A 154 -4.44 21.88 -13.97
C ARG A 154 -4.59 21.16 -12.63
N GLN A 155 -5.31 20.04 -12.62
CA GLN A 155 -5.44 19.25 -11.40
C GLN A 155 -4.07 18.65 -11.08
N GLY A 156 -3.57 18.95 -9.88
CA GLY A 156 -2.31 18.40 -9.41
C GLY A 156 -2.42 16.90 -9.10
N PRO A 157 -1.29 16.24 -8.80
CA PRO A 157 -1.25 14.84 -8.42
C PRO A 157 -2.13 14.55 -7.19
N VAL A 158 -2.80 13.40 -7.18
CA VAL A 158 -3.57 12.91 -6.03
C VAL A 158 -2.65 12.06 -5.16
N ARG A 159 -2.65 12.31 -3.85
CA ARG A 159 -1.84 11.56 -2.87
C ARG A 159 -2.75 10.73 -1.99
N GLU A 160 -2.42 9.46 -1.83
CA GLU A 160 -3.18 8.48 -1.06
C GLU A 160 -2.24 7.64 -0.19
N ILE A 161 -2.83 6.96 0.80
CA ILE A 161 -2.13 6.02 1.68
C ILE A 161 -2.74 4.65 1.43
N ASN A 162 -1.89 3.68 1.09
CA ASN A 162 -2.32 2.31 0.85
C ASN A 162 -1.68 1.38 1.88
N PHE A 163 -2.49 0.55 2.51
CA PHE A 163 -2.03 -0.63 3.23
C PHE A 163 -1.98 -1.80 2.25
N ARG A 164 -0.89 -2.54 2.25
CA ARG A 164 -0.69 -3.71 1.40
C ARG A 164 -0.46 -4.93 2.25
N VAL A 165 -1.02 -6.05 1.80
CA VAL A 165 -0.90 -7.32 2.50
C VAL A 165 -0.78 -8.46 1.50
N LYS A 166 0.23 -9.31 1.68
CA LYS A 166 0.43 -10.52 0.87
C LYS A 166 -0.73 -11.49 1.11
N ASN A 167 -1.19 -12.15 0.05
CA ASN A 167 -2.20 -13.18 0.16
C ASN A 167 -1.62 -14.40 0.89
N GLY A 168 -2.49 -15.11 1.61
CA GLY A 168 -2.09 -16.27 2.41
C GLY A 168 -1.99 -15.99 3.90
N ILE A 169 -2.02 -14.71 4.32
CA ILE A 169 -2.14 -14.39 5.74
C ILE A 169 -3.61 -14.40 6.21
N ASN A 170 -3.80 -14.86 7.43
CA ASN A 170 -5.10 -14.93 8.10
C ASN A 170 -5.48 -13.59 8.76
N GLU A 171 -6.72 -13.46 9.21
CA GLU A 171 -7.24 -12.21 9.79
C GLU A 171 -6.45 -11.76 11.04
N ALA A 172 -6.03 -12.69 11.90
CA ALA A 172 -5.26 -12.36 13.10
C ALA A 172 -3.84 -11.85 12.76
N GLU A 173 -3.23 -12.38 11.71
CA GLU A 173 -1.95 -11.88 11.19
C GLU A 173 -2.11 -10.46 10.60
N VAL A 174 -3.21 -10.20 9.89
CA VAL A 174 -3.54 -8.84 9.40
C VAL A 174 -3.71 -7.87 10.57
N GLU A 175 -4.42 -8.26 11.63
CA GLU A 175 -4.59 -7.44 12.83
C GLU A 175 -3.25 -7.13 13.49
N THR A 176 -2.36 -8.12 13.58
CA THR A 176 -1.01 -7.94 14.13
C THR A 176 -0.21 -6.94 13.29
N CYS A 177 -0.21 -7.09 11.96
CA CYS A 177 0.39 -6.14 11.03
C CYS A 177 -0.15 -4.72 11.23
N VAL A 178 -1.47 -4.59 11.36
CA VAL A 178 -2.14 -3.30 11.56
C VAL A 178 -1.66 -2.65 12.86
N GLN A 179 -1.59 -3.40 13.95
CA GLN A 179 -1.14 -2.89 15.25
C GLN A 179 0.33 -2.47 15.23
N GLU A 180 1.21 -3.26 14.61
CA GLU A 180 2.63 -2.92 14.45
C GLU A 180 2.80 -1.61 13.67
N LEU A 181 2.09 -1.46 12.55
CA LEU A 181 2.19 -0.28 11.71
C LEU A 181 1.51 0.96 12.35
N GLU A 182 0.41 0.79 13.11
CA GLU A 182 -0.21 1.87 13.89
C GLU A 182 0.71 2.37 15.02
N ALA A 183 1.43 1.46 15.69
CA ALA A 183 2.38 1.82 16.74
C ALA A 183 3.52 2.70 16.19
N GLN A 184 4.00 2.38 14.99
CA GLN A 184 5.03 3.14 14.30
C GLN A 184 4.50 4.45 13.70
N ARG A 185 3.21 4.50 13.33
CA ARG A 185 2.60 5.67 12.71
C ARG A 185 1.15 5.84 13.12
N LYS A 186 0.86 7.00 13.74
CA LYS A 186 -0.52 7.46 14.06
C LYS A 186 -1.35 7.68 12.79
N LEU A 187 -1.85 6.60 12.22
CA LEU A 187 -2.74 6.59 11.08
C LEU A 187 -4.18 6.55 11.57
N GLY A 188 -5.02 7.43 11.04
CA GLY A 188 -6.46 7.35 11.28
C GLY A 188 -7.10 6.31 10.36
N GLY A 189 -8.08 5.56 10.87
CA GLY A 189 -8.91 4.64 10.06
C GLY A 189 -8.33 3.24 9.82
N VAL A 190 -7.23 2.88 10.48
CA VAL A 190 -6.59 1.55 10.28
C VAL A 190 -7.38 0.44 10.98
N ALA A 191 -8.14 0.75 12.04
CA ALA A 191 -9.06 -0.19 12.68
C ALA A 191 -10.14 -0.80 11.75
N GLU A 192 -10.38 -0.21 10.57
CA GLU A 192 -11.33 -0.73 9.58
C GLU A 192 -10.70 -1.69 8.57
N ILE A 193 -9.37 -1.86 8.59
CA ILE A 193 -8.62 -2.63 7.58
C ILE A 193 -9.05 -4.09 7.49
N PRO A 194 -9.18 -4.88 8.58
CA PRO A 194 -9.61 -6.27 8.48
C PRO A 194 -10.96 -6.42 7.78
N LYS A 195 -11.94 -5.60 8.17
CA LYS A 195 -13.28 -5.59 7.54
C LYS A 195 -13.22 -5.16 6.07
N LEU A 196 -12.37 -4.18 5.75
CA LEU A 196 -12.18 -3.74 4.38
C LEU A 196 -11.57 -4.85 3.52
N LEU A 197 -10.59 -5.60 4.06
CA LEU A 197 -9.97 -6.74 3.39
C LEU A 197 -10.99 -7.84 3.10
N ASP A 198 -11.85 -8.17 4.06
CA ASP A 198 -12.88 -9.20 3.87
C ASP A 198 -13.88 -8.79 2.77
N ASN A 199 -14.32 -7.54 2.79
CA ASN A 199 -15.20 -7.01 1.75
C ASN A 199 -14.52 -7.03 0.38
N CYS A 200 -13.23 -6.72 0.33
CA CYS A 200 -12.41 -6.80 -0.87
C CYS A 200 -12.34 -8.22 -1.44
N LYS A 201 -11.97 -9.18 -0.58
CA LYS A 201 -11.90 -10.61 -0.93
C LYS A 201 -13.23 -11.10 -1.47
N LYS A 202 -14.32 -10.82 -0.77
CA LYS A 202 -15.68 -11.21 -1.19
C LYS A 202 -16.04 -10.63 -2.55
N THR A 203 -15.80 -9.32 -2.76
CA THR A 203 -16.10 -8.65 -4.03
C THR A 203 -15.33 -9.27 -5.20
N CYS A 204 -14.04 -9.57 -4.99
CA CYS A 204 -13.20 -10.21 -6.00
C CYS A 204 -13.63 -11.67 -6.28
N GLN A 205 -14.01 -12.43 -5.24
CA GLN A 205 -14.49 -13.81 -5.39
C GLN A 205 -15.78 -13.91 -6.22
N GLU A 206 -16.66 -12.91 -6.11
CA GLU A 206 -17.91 -12.81 -6.87
C GLU A 206 -17.70 -12.28 -8.31
N ASP A 207 -16.58 -11.62 -8.60
CA ASP A 207 -16.28 -11.03 -9.90
C ASP A 207 -15.62 -12.03 -10.88
N ARG A 208 -16.07 -12.04 -12.13
CA ARG A 208 -15.60 -12.98 -13.16
C ARG A 208 -14.14 -12.78 -13.57
N LEU A 209 -13.59 -11.58 -13.44
CA LEU A 209 -12.20 -11.28 -13.79
C LEU A 209 -11.23 -11.67 -12.67
N CYS A 210 -11.68 -11.60 -11.42
CA CYS A 210 -10.84 -11.72 -10.23
C CYS A 210 -10.94 -13.08 -9.54
N SER A 211 -12.12 -13.70 -9.57
CA SER A 211 -12.34 -15.04 -9.01
C SER A 211 -11.36 -16.10 -9.55
N PRO A 212 -11.08 -16.19 -10.87
CA PRO A 212 -10.08 -17.13 -11.37
C PRO A 212 -8.67 -16.82 -10.87
N ALA A 213 -8.38 -15.53 -10.68
CA ALA A 213 -7.12 -15.02 -10.17
C ALA A 213 -6.88 -15.55 -8.73
N LEU A 214 -7.87 -15.43 -7.85
CA LEU A 214 -7.77 -15.91 -6.47
C LEU A 214 -7.65 -17.42 -6.34
N LYS A 215 -8.40 -18.21 -7.13
CA LYS A 215 -8.31 -19.68 -7.05
C LYS A 215 -6.89 -20.18 -7.31
N ASN A 216 -6.22 -19.60 -8.30
CA ASN A 216 -4.83 -19.93 -8.61
C ASN A 216 -3.86 -19.54 -7.48
N ALA A 217 -4.20 -18.53 -6.68
CA ALA A 217 -3.42 -18.12 -5.52
C ALA A 217 -3.45 -19.20 -4.42
N ASP A 218 -4.63 -19.73 -4.12
CA ASP A 218 -4.83 -20.73 -3.06
C ASP A 218 -4.21 -22.09 -3.42
N ASP A 219 -4.28 -22.48 -4.69
CA ASP A 219 -3.64 -23.71 -5.21
C ASP A 219 -2.11 -23.63 -5.11
N SER A 220 -1.55 -22.44 -5.37
CA SER A 220 -0.10 -22.20 -5.29
C SER A 220 0.42 -22.21 -3.84
N ALA A 221 -0.41 -21.81 -2.89
CA ALA A 221 -0.07 -21.86 -1.46
C ALA A 221 -0.09 -23.30 -0.92
N SER A 222 -0.97 -24.15 -1.43
CA SER A 222 -1.13 -25.55 -0.98
C SER A 222 -0.04 -26.50 -1.47
N SER A 223 0.81 -26.07 -2.41
CA SER A 223 1.83 -26.90 -3.06
C SER A 223 3.24 -26.76 -2.46
N LYS A 224 3.39 -26.00 -1.37
CA LYS A 224 4.66 -25.80 -0.64
C LYS A 224 4.62 -26.50 0.71
#